data_AF-A0A2H9PVS2-F1
#
_entry.id   AF-A0A2H9PVS2-F1
#
_cell.length_a   1.000
_cell.length_b   1.000
_cell.length_c   1.000
_cell.angle_alpha   90.00
_cell.angle_beta   90.00
_cell.angle_gamma   90.00
#
_symmetry.space_group_name_H-M   'P 1'
#
loop_
_entity.id
_entity.type
_entity.pdbx_description
1 polymer ?
#
loop_
_entity_poly.entity_id
_entity_poly.type
_entity_poly.pdbx_seq_one_letter_code
_entity_poly.pdbx_strand_id
1 'polypeptide(L)'
;MRFAHLGDCHLGGWRHPELRQLNLEAFRIAVNTIIKEKLDFVLIAGDLFDTAYPPIETIKDAFEEFRKLKDAGIPVFLIAGSHDYSATGKSFLDVLEKAGFATNVFKPEFRNESIILQPTIFKNIAIYGYPGKKSGLEVPEIAKIKLNDTPGLFKILMLHTAIRDAVKTLPIPAVDETKLPKVDYLALAHLHIDYNKDNRVYCGPTFPNNSEELEELQKGSFYIVDTSGKVEKREIKLKEISKFEFEVNNAISATDEIIEELKKHNLEDKIIILRLFGNIEVGKSSDIKLNEIERYVKEQNAYVFLKSTSKLFVTESDIDIEVESQDIEEEIIRNFEEKNPHKLNNLINPLMSSLQIEKKEGEISRIFEDRLFTEMKKVIDL
;
A
#
# COMPACT_ATOMS: atom_id res chain seq x y z
N MET A 1 -5.61 16.77 -27.12
CA MET A 1 -4.83 15.53 -26.93
C MET A 1 -5.47 14.78 -25.78
N ARG A 2 -5.51 13.45 -25.83
CA ARG A 2 -6.09 12.60 -24.79
C ARG A 2 -5.04 11.67 -24.21
N PHE A 3 -4.92 11.59 -22.89
CA PHE A 3 -3.93 10.73 -22.24
C PHE A 3 -4.53 9.99 -21.06
N ALA A 4 -3.89 8.88 -20.67
CA ALA A 4 -4.22 8.18 -19.45
C ALA A 4 -3.34 8.62 -18.29
N HIS A 5 -3.93 8.69 -17.11
CA HIS A 5 -3.25 8.92 -15.84
C HIS A 5 -3.50 7.73 -14.91
N LEU A 6 -2.43 6.96 -14.68
CA LEU A 6 -2.36 5.84 -13.76
C LEU A 6 -1.31 6.14 -12.69
N GLY A 7 -1.31 5.33 -11.64
CA GLY A 7 -0.38 5.33 -10.52
C GLY A 7 -0.79 4.19 -9.59
N ASP A 8 -0.02 3.96 -8.53
CA ASP A 8 -0.39 3.04 -7.46
C ASP A 8 -0.81 1.64 -7.99
N CYS A 9 -0.09 1.14 -9.01
CA CYS A 9 -0.40 -0.15 -9.62
C CYS A 9 0.07 -1.32 -8.74
N HIS A 10 1.17 -1.11 -7.99
CA HIS A 10 1.75 -2.08 -7.06
C HIS A 10 1.86 -3.50 -7.65
N LEU A 11 2.31 -3.61 -8.91
CA LEU A 11 2.42 -4.90 -9.57
C LEU A 11 3.29 -5.84 -8.72
N GLY A 12 2.70 -6.99 -8.36
CA GLY A 12 3.35 -8.00 -7.52
C GLY A 12 3.21 -7.82 -6.00
N GLY A 13 2.45 -6.83 -5.52
CA GLY A 13 2.29 -6.54 -4.08
C GLY A 13 1.45 -7.59 -3.30
N TRP A 14 0.53 -8.28 -3.98
CA TRP A 14 -0.31 -9.28 -3.33
C TRP A 14 0.42 -10.59 -3.05
N ARG A 15 0.30 -11.08 -1.80
CA ARG A 15 0.78 -12.42 -1.42
C ARG A 15 -0.08 -13.53 -2.00
N HIS A 16 -1.41 -13.38 -1.92
CA HIS A 16 -2.38 -14.32 -2.49
C HIS A 16 -2.23 -14.40 -4.03
N PRO A 17 -1.90 -15.57 -4.60
CA PRO A 17 -1.70 -15.72 -6.04
C PRO A 17 -2.90 -15.24 -6.88
N GLU A 18 -4.11 -15.53 -6.43
CA GLU A 18 -5.36 -15.18 -7.10
C GLU A 18 -5.57 -13.66 -7.16
N LEU A 19 -5.25 -12.93 -6.08
CA LEU A 19 -5.32 -11.47 -6.04
C LEU A 19 -4.18 -10.81 -6.80
N ARG A 20 -3.00 -11.43 -6.82
CA ARG A 20 -1.89 -11.00 -7.68
C ARG A 20 -2.27 -11.09 -9.15
N GLN A 21 -3.00 -12.14 -9.54
CA GLN A 21 -3.53 -12.28 -10.88
C GLN A 21 -4.57 -11.19 -11.19
N LEU A 22 -5.48 -10.88 -10.26
CA LEU A 22 -6.43 -9.78 -10.45
C LEU A 22 -5.74 -8.42 -10.57
N ASN A 23 -4.70 -8.17 -9.76
CA ASN A 23 -3.90 -6.95 -9.83
C ASN A 23 -3.27 -6.76 -11.21
N LEU A 24 -2.65 -7.82 -11.76
CA LEU A 24 -2.12 -7.79 -13.12
C LEU A 24 -3.22 -7.62 -14.17
N GLU A 25 -4.34 -8.32 -14.03
CA GLU A 25 -5.47 -8.22 -14.97
C GLU A 25 -6.06 -6.81 -15.00
N ALA A 26 -6.12 -6.13 -13.85
CA ALA A 26 -6.58 -4.75 -13.80
C ALA A 26 -5.67 -3.82 -14.61
N PHE A 27 -4.35 -3.99 -14.47
CA PHE A 27 -3.37 -3.25 -15.27
C PHE A 27 -3.53 -3.56 -16.77
N ARG A 28 -3.75 -4.83 -17.14
CA ARG A 28 -4.04 -5.25 -18.52
C ARG A 28 -5.29 -4.58 -19.08
N ILE A 29 -6.38 -4.51 -18.31
CA ILE A 29 -7.62 -3.83 -18.71
C ILE A 29 -7.34 -2.35 -18.98
N ALA A 30 -6.57 -1.68 -18.11
CA ALA A 30 -6.20 -0.28 -18.31
C ALA A 30 -5.42 -0.11 -19.63
N VAL A 31 -4.36 -0.91 -19.83
CA VAL A 31 -3.54 -0.88 -21.05
C VAL A 31 -4.36 -1.16 -22.31
N ASN A 32 -5.20 -2.19 -22.29
CA ASN A 32 -6.09 -2.52 -23.41
C ASN A 32 -7.07 -1.39 -23.72
N THR A 33 -7.61 -0.73 -22.68
CA THR A 33 -8.50 0.42 -22.84
C THR A 33 -7.78 1.60 -23.49
N ILE A 34 -6.56 1.90 -23.04
CA ILE A 34 -5.70 2.97 -23.58
C ILE A 34 -5.44 2.76 -25.08
N ILE A 35 -5.07 1.53 -25.46
CA ILE A 35 -4.81 1.17 -26.86
C ILE A 35 -6.09 1.24 -27.70
N LYS A 36 -7.19 0.66 -27.19
CA LYS A 36 -8.49 0.65 -27.88
C LYS A 36 -9.04 2.06 -28.11
N GLU A 37 -8.90 2.94 -27.11
CA GLU A 37 -9.32 4.34 -27.19
C GLU A 37 -8.31 5.24 -27.94
N LYS A 38 -7.17 4.69 -28.39
CA LYS A 38 -6.12 5.39 -29.13
C LYS A 38 -5.63 6.66 -28.44
N LEU A 39 -5.33 6.56 -27.14
CA LEU A 39 -4.81 7.69 -26.38
C LEU A 39 -3.40 8.07 -26.87
N ASP A 40 -3.06 9.35 -26.75
CA ASP A 40 -1.82 9.92 -27.25
C ASP A 40 -0.58 9.49 -26.45
N PHE A 41 -0.71 9.27 -25.13
CA PHE A 41 0.35 8.84 -24.23
C PHE A 41 -0.23 8.38 -22.88
N VAL A 42 0.63 7.81 -22.04
CA VAL A 42 0.31 7.33 -20.69
C VAL A 42 1.20 8.02 -19.66
N LEU A 43 0.60 8.43 -18.54
CA LEU A 43 1.29 8.85 -17.33
C LEU A 43 1.19 7.75 -16.28
N ILE A 44 2.31 7.41 -15.64
CA ILE A 44 2.37 6.55 -14.46
C ILE A 44 3.00 7.38 -13.32
N ALA A 45 2.16 7.90 -12.43
CA ALA A 45 2.53 8.84 -11.38
C ALA A 45 3.18 8.19 -10.14
N GLY A 46 3.90 7.08 -10.31
CA GLY A 46 4.59 6.35 -9.24
C GLY A 46 3.91 5.06 -8.81
N ASP A 47 4.63 4.27 -8.02
CA ASP A 47 4.24 2.95 -7.50
C ASP A 47 3.68 2.02 -8.58
N LEU A 48 4.40 1.93 -9.70
CA LEU A 48 4.14 0.93 -10.73
C LEU A 48 4.34 -0.48 -10.15
N PHE A 49 5.42 -0.65 -9.38
CA PHE A 49 5.76 -1.89 -8.70
C PHE A 49 5.69 -1.70 -7.19
N ASP A 50 5.39 -2.79 -6.47
CA ASP A 50 5.35 -2.76 -5.00
C ASP A 50 6.73 -2.68 -4.33
N THR A 51 7.80 -2.87 -5.11
CA THR A 51 9.19 -2.74 -4.66
C THR A 51 10.08 -2.30 -5.82
N ALA A 52 11.17 -1.60 -5.52
CA ALA A 52 12.19 -1.21 -6.52
C ALA A 52 12.83 -2.42 -7.23
N TYR A 53 12.76 -3.61 -6.63
CA TYR A 53 13.29 -4.88 -7.16
C TYR A 53 12.18 -5.94 -7.23
N PRO A 54 11.25 -5.84 -8.21
CA PRO A 54 10.14 -6.76 -8.34
C PRO A 54 10.61 -8.18 -8.73
N PRO A 55 9.84 -9.23 -8.39
CA PRO A 55 10.12 -10.59 -8.86
C PRO A 55 10.17 -10.70 -10.38
N ILE A 56 10.94 -11.67 -10.90
CA ILE A 56 11.12 -11.87 -12.35
C ILE A 56 9.79 -12.10 -13.07
N GLU A 57 8.85 -12.85 -12.48
CA GLU A 57 7.53 -13.07 -13.09
C GLU A 57 6.76 -11.75 -13.26
N THR A 58 6.73 -10.91 -12.22
CA THR A 58 6.11 -9.57 -12.29
C THR A 58 6.75 -8.71 -13.38
N ILE A 59 8.08 -8.78 -13.51
CA ILE A 59 8.82 -8.07 -14.57
C ILE A 59 8.38 -8.53 -15.95
N LYS A 60 8.32 -9.86 -16.16
CA LYS A 60 7.94 -10.46 -17.44
C LYS A 60 6.54 -10.01 -17.86
N ASP A 61 5.58 -10.10 -16.94
CA ASP A 61 4.20 -9.72 -17.19
C ASP A 61 4.05 -8.22 -17.47
N ALA A 62 4.72 -7.36 -16.69
CA ALA A 62 4.71 -5.93 -16.94
C ALA A 62 5.32 -5.60 -18.32
N PHE A 63 6.45 -6.21 -18.67
CA PHE A 63 7.14 -5.96 -19.94
C PHE A 63 6.27 -6.28 -21.16
N GLU A 64 5.45 -7.34 -21.09
CA GLU A 64 4.49 -7.66 -22.15
C GLU A 64 3.50 -6.53 -22.39
N GLU A 65 2.97 -5.91 -21.33
CA GLU A 65 2.02 -4.80 -21.44
C GLU A 65 2.69 -3.51 -21.94
N PHE A 66 3.89 -3.21 -21.48
CA PHE A 66 4.69 -2.10 -22.01
C PHE A 66 5.03 -2.28 -23.48
N ARG A 67 5.28 -3.53 -23.91
CA ARG A 67 5.49 -3.85 -25.33
C ARG A 67 4.24 -3.57 -26.16
N LYS A 68 3.04 -3.92 -25.68
CA LYS A 68 1.79 -3.59 -26.40
C LYS A 68 1.63 -2.08 -26.60
N LEU A 69 1.92 -1.28 -25.57
CA LEU A 69 1.88 0.19 -25.67
C LEU A 69 2.89 0.71 -26.70
N LYS A 70 4.12 0.19 -26.66
CA LYS A 70 5.18 0.54 -27.62
C LYS A 70 4.83 0.17 -29.06
N ASP A 71 4.33 -1.05 -29.28
CA ASP A 71 3.91 -1.54 -30.60
C ASP A 71 2.71 -0.72 -31.14
N ALA A 72 1.85 -0.21 -30.25
CA ALA A 72 0.78 0.73 -30.60
C ALA A 72 1.23 2.19 -30.82
N GLY A 73 2.52 2.50 -30.60
CA GLY A 73 3.06 3.85 -30.73
C GLY A 73 2.64 4.82 -29.62
N ILE A 74 2.25 4.30 -28.44
CA ILE A 74 1.79 5.08 -27.30
C ILE A 74 2.94 5.20 -26.28
N PRO A 75 3.61 6.36 -26.15
CA PRO A 75 4.71 6.52 -25.20
C PRO A 75 4.21 6.55 -23.75
N VAL A 76 5.05 6.06 -22.85
CA VAL A 76 4.81 6.07 -21.41
C VAL A 76 5.77 7.03 -20.72
N PHE A 77 5.24 7.94 -19.92
CA PHE A 77 5.98 8.85 -19.06
C PHE A 77 5.73 8.46 -17.60
N LEU A 78 6.80 8.35 -16.82
CA LEU A 78 6.69 7.88 -15.45
C LEU A 78 7.57 8.67 -14.48
N ILE A 79 7.21 8.59 -13.20
CA ILE A 79 8.06 8.90 -12.06
C ILE A 79 8.09 7.67 -11.14
N ALA A 80 9.08 7.61 -10.24
CA ALA A 80 9.05 6.64 -9.15
C ALA A 80 8.06 7.09 -8.07
N GLY A 81 7.43 6.14 -7.40
CA GLY A 81 6.70 6.35 -6.16
C GLY A 81 7.50 5.84 -4.95
N SER A 82 6.86 5.85 -3.79
CA SER A 82 7.52 5.51 -2.53
C SER A 82 8.02 4.06 -2.44
N HIS A 83 7.39 3.12 -3.15
CA HIS A 83 7.70 1.70 -3.16
C HIS A 83 8.80 1.33 -4.16
N ASP A 84 8.75 1.92 -5.36
CA ASP A 84 9.68 1.63 -6.46
C ASP A 84 10.81 2.65 -6.63
N TYR A 85 10.90 3.62 -5.71
CA TYR A 85 12.06 4.51 -5.58
C TYR A 85 13.28 3.80 -4.97
N SER A 86 14.46 4.10 -5.53
CA SER A 86 15.76 3.66 -5.04
C SER A 86 16.72 4.83 -4.98
N ALA A 87 17.26 5.13 -3.79
CA ALA A 87 18.23 6.22 -3.60
C ALA A 87 19.55 6.00 -4.36
N THR A 88 19.86 4.74 -4.69
CA THR A 88 21.04 4.39 -5.51
C THR A 88 20.81 4.58 -7.01
N GLY A 89 19.59 4.94 -7.42
CA GLY A 89 19.14 4.97 -8.82
C GLY A 89 18.89 3.59 -9.42
N LYS A 90 19.19 2.51 -8.70
CA LYS A 90 18.93 1.13 -9.13
C LYS A 90 17.49 0.77 -8.83
N SER A 91 16.61 0.92 -9.81
CA SER A 91 15.26 0.36 -9.78
C SER A 91 14.92 -0.23 -11.14
N PHE A 92 13.89 -1.06 -11.18
CA PHE A 92 13.42 -1.60 -12.46
C PHE A 92 12.89 -0.52 -13.43
N LEU A 93 12.52 0.67 -12.92
CA LEU A 93 12.14 1.80 -13.76
C LEU A 93 13.30 2.28 -14.67
N ASP A 94 14.54 2.24 -14.19
CA ASP A 94 15.74 2.56 -14.99
C ASP A 94 15.94 1.53 -16.13
N VAL A 95 15.59 0.27 -15.88
CA VAL A 95 15.63 -0.78 -16.93
C VAL A 95 14.58 -0.51 -18.00
N LEU A 96 13.35 -0.17 -17.61
CA LEU A 96 12.27 0.18 -18.56
C LEU A 96 12.64 1.41 -19.40
N GLU A 97 13.27 2.41 -18.79
CA GLU A 97 13.73 3.61 -19.49
C GLU A 97 14.85 3.29 -20.50
N LYS A 98 15.90 2.59 -20.06
CA LYS A 98 17.03 2.22 -20.93
C LYS A 98 16.65 1.28 -22.07
N ALA A 99 15.65 0.42 -21.85
CA ALA A 99 15.08 -0.44 -22.89
C ALA A 99 14.10 0.32 -23.83
N GLY A 100 13.82 1.58 -23.55
CA GLY A 100 12.97 2.45 -24.36
C GLY A 100 11.49 2.06 -24.33
N PHE A 101 11.00 1.59 -23.17
CA PHE A 101 9.57 1.33 -22.95
C PHE A 101 8.88 2.46 -22.19
N ALA A 102 9.64 3.25 -21.44
CA ALA A 102 9.15 4.43 -20.74
C ALA A 102 10.19 5.55 -20.78
N THR A 103 9.78 6.75 -20.39
CA THR A 103 10.67 7.88 -20.15
C THR A 103 10.45 8.39 -18.74
N ASN A 104 11.52 8.45 -17.94
CA ASN A 104 11.43 9.05 -16.62
C ASN A 104 11.41 10.57 -16.76
N VAL A 105 10.39 11.22 -16.20
CA VAL A 105 10.22 12.68 -16.30
C VAL A 105 10.82 13.42 -15.11
N PHE A 106 11.41 12.73 -14.14
CA PHE A 106 12.17 13.34 -13.07
C PHE A 106 13.53 13.83 -13.58
N LYS A 107 13.59 15.11 -13.97
CA LYS A 107 14.79 15.78 -14.48
C LYS A 107 15.10 17.02 -13.64
N PRO A 108 15.61 16.85 -12.41
CA PRO A 108 15.87 17.96 -11.51
C PRO A 108 17.17 18.69 -11.88
N GLU A 109 17.17 20.01 -11.72
CA GLU A 109 18.36 20.85 -11.67
C GLU A 109 18.39 21.56 -10.32
N PHE A 110 19.39 21.24 -9.50
CA PHE A 110 19.55 21.82 -8.16
C PHE A 110 20.24 23.18 -8.25
N ARG A 111 19.55 24.26 -7.83
CA ARG A 111 20.11 25.61 -7.76
C ARG A 111 19.86 26.23 -6.39
N ASN A 112 20.92 26.38 -5.60
CA ASN A 112 20.86 26.88 -4.22
C ASN A 112 19.83 26.08 -3.39
N GLU A 113 18.77 26.75 -2.93
CA GLU A 113 17.68 26.16 -2.14
C GLU A 113 16.46 25.74 -2.98
N SER A 114 16.49 25.92 -4.31
CA SER A 114 15.38 25.57 -5.21
C SER A 114 15.72 24.35 -6.07
N ILE A 115 14.69 23.57 -6.40
CA ILE A 115 14.78 22.48 -7.36
C ILE A 115 14.05 22.93 -8.62
N ILE A 116 14.76 23.08 -9.74
CA ILE A 116 14.15 23.43 -11.03
C ILE A 116 13.89 22.14 -11.80
N LEU A 117 12.62 21.82 -12.06
CA LEU A 117 12.26 20.68 -12.90
C LEU A 117 12.35 21.07 -14.37
N GLN A 118 13.12 20.28 -15.12
CA GLN A 118 13.21 20.38 -16.57
C GLN A 118 12.07 19.59 -17.22
N PRO A 119 11.43 20.13 -18.27
CA PRO A 119 10.31 19.45 -18.91
C PRO A 119 10.79 18.30 -19.78
N THR A 120 9.97 17.25 -19.86
CA THR A 120 9.95 16.34 -21.00
C THR A 120 8.89 16.82 -21.97
N ILE A 121 9.29 17.20 -23.18
CA ILE A 121 8.40 17.75 -24.19
C ILE A 121 7.85 16.63 -25.07
N PHE A 122 6.54 16.60 -25.22
CA PHE A 122 5.85 15.72 -26.16
C PHE A 122 4.79 16.52 -26.92
N LYS A 123 5.01 16.74 -28.21
CA LYS A 123 4.17 17.63 -29.05
C LYS A 123 4.00 19.00 -28.37
N ASN A 124 2.77 19.40 -28.03
CA ASN A 124 2.44 20.66 -27.37
C ASN A 124 2.27 20.54 -25.84
N ILE A 125 2.83 19.49 -25.22
CA ILE A 125 2.72 19.21 -23.79
C ILE A 125 4.10 19.25 -23.14
N ALA A 126 4.19 19.90 -21.98
CA ALA A 126 5.36 19.89 -21.12
C ALA A 126 5.07 19.06 -19.85
N ILE A 127 5.78 17.96 -19.69
CA ILE A 127 5.59 17.04 -18.56
C ILE A 127 6.76 17.19 -17.58
N TYR A 128 6.43 17.51 -16.35
CA TYR A 128 7.36 17.63 -15.23
C TYR A 128 7.02 16.56 -14.20
N GLY A 129 8.00 16.07 -13.45
CA GLY A 129 7.70 15.16 -12.35
C GLY A 129 8.70 15.17 -11.22
N TYR A 130 8.23 14.77 -10.04
CA TYR A 130 9.04 14.56 -8.85
C TYR A 130 8.67 13.23 -8.18
N PRO A 131 9.63 12.38 -7.85
CA PRO A 131 9.35 11.05 -7.33
C PRO A 131 8.86 11.10 -5.88
N GLY A 132 8.09 10.09 -5.51
CA GLY A 132 7.75 9.80 -4.12
C GLY A 132 8.93 9.17 -3.39
N LYS A 133 9.08 9.43 -2.10
CA LYS A 133 10.09 8.82 -1.25
C LYS A 133 9.43 8.21 -0.02
N LYS A 134 10.09 7.20 0.56
CA LYS A 134 9.59 6.59 1.80
C LYS A 134 9.53 7.62 2.91
N SER A 135 8.52 7.49 3.77
CA SER A 135 8.32 8.33 4.96
C SER A 135 8.13 9.82 4.67
N GLY A 136 7.71 10.20 3.45
CA GLY A 136 7.40 11.59 3.11
C GLY A 136 8.63 12.50 3.00
N LEU A 137 9.82 11.94 2.77
CA LEU A 137 11.07 12.70 2.64
C LEU A 137 11.04 13.68 1.45
N GLU A 138 10.16 13.46 0.47
CA GLU A 138 9.94 14.33 -0.67
C GLU A 138 9.12 15.58 -0.32
N VAL A 139 8.27 15.54 0.70
CA VAL A 139 7.36 16.64 1.06
C VAL A 139 8.07 17.99 1.23
N PRO A 140 9.14 18.11 2.04
CA PRO A 140 9.86 19.39 2.18
C PRO A 140 10.62 19.82 0.92
N GLU A 141 10.93 18.89 0.01
CA GLU A 141 11.61 19.17 -1.25
C GLU A 141 10.62 19.69 -2.30
N ILE A 142 9.44 19.07 -2.39
CA ILE A 142 8.37 19.46 -3.32
C ILE A 142 7.94 20.90 -3.09
N ALA A 143 7.89 21.34 -1.83
CA ALA A 143 7.59 22.72 -1.47
C ALA A 143 8.61 23.75 -2.04
N LYS A 144 9.77 23.31 -2.52
CA LYS A 144 10.84 24.14 -3.10
C LYS A 144 10.95 24.01 -4.62
N ILE A 145 10.06 23.24 -5.25
CA ILE A 145 10.09 23.02 -6.69
C ILE A 145 9.66 24.27 -7.44
N LYS A 146 10.38 24.55 -8.52
CA LYS A 146 10.02 25.50 -9.58
C LYS A 146 10.07 24.76 -10.91
N LEU A 147 9.25 25.20 -11.87
CA LEU A 147 9.28 24.64 -13.22
C LEU A 147 10.14 25.53 -14.11
N ASN A 148 11.00 24.94 -14.95
CA ASN A 148 11.57 25.69 -16.06
C ASN A 148 10.43 26.06 -17.02
N ASP A 149 10.35 27.32 -17.43
CA ASP A 149 9.16 27.82 -18.12
C ASP A 149 9.02 27.25 -19.54
N THR A 150 7.77 27.04 -19.95
CA THR A 150 7.37 26.49 -21.25
C THR A 150 6.17 27.26 -21.80
N PRO A 151 6.38 28.48 -22.32
CA PRO A 151 5.28 29.31 -22.83
C PRO A 151 4.51 28.60 -23.95
N GLY A 152 3.18 28.64 -23.87
CA GLY A 152 2.26 28.10 -24.88
C GLY A 152 2.09 26.58 -24.89
N LEU A 153 2.74 25.84 -23.98
CA LEU A 153 2.54 24.40 -23.82
C LEU A 153 1.55 24.10 -22.70
N PHE A 154 0.80 23.00 -22.85
CA PHE A 154 -0.04 22.46 -21.78
C PHE A 154 0.87 21.80 -20.73
N LYS A 155 0.85 22.30 -19.50
CA LYS A 155 1.78 21.91 -18.44
C LYS A 155 1.16 20.82 -17.55
N ILE A 156 1.86 19.71 -17.42
CA ILE A 156 1.52 18.60 -16.53
C ILE A 156 2.60 18.48 -15.46
N LEU A 157 2.22 18.46 -14.18
CA LEU A 157 3.12 18.10 -13.08
C LEU A 157 2.68 16.76 -12.49
N MET A 158 3.58 15.80 -12.45
CA MET A 158 3.40 14.48 -11.83
C MET A 158 4.04 14.47 -10.44
N LEU A 159 3.28 14.14 -9.40
CA LEU A 159 3.81 13.99 -8.05
C LEU A 159 3.25 12.71 -7.42
N HIS A 160 4.11 11.97 -6.74
CA HIS A 160 3.70 10.87 -5.89
C HIS A 160 3.86 11.30 -4.42
N THR A 161 2.85 11.97 -3.88
CA THR A 161 2.88 12.53 -2.52
C THR A 161 1.46 12.89 -2.06
N ALA A 162 1.29 13.16 -0.78
CA ALA A 162 0.04 13.69 -0.23
C ALA A 162 0.00 15.22 -0.33
N ILE A 163 -1.18 15.81 -0.61
CA ILE A 163 -1.43 17.26 -0.52
C ILE A 163 -2.42 17.56 0.61
N ARG A 164 -2.25 18.71 1.27
CA ARG A 164 -3.05 19.06 2.47
C ARG A 164 -4.55 19.10 2.19
N ASP A 165 -4.97 19.66 1.05
CA ASP A 165 -6.38 19.71 0.64
C ASP A 165 -7.03 18.32 0.42
N ALA A 166 -6.24 17.26 0.26
CA ALA A 166 -6.74 15.91 -0.01
C ALA A 166 -6.68 14.98 1.21
N VAL A 167 -5.86 15.31 2.22
CA VAL A 167 -5.70 14.49 3.43
C VAL A 167 -6.84 14.75 4.41
N LYS A 168 -7.57 13.68 4.78
CA LYS A 168 -8.68 13.75 5.74
C LYS A 168 -8.23 13.58 7.19
N THR A 169 -7.12 12.89 7.43
CA THR A 169 -6.61 12.55 8.77
C THR A 169 -5.14 12.93 8.91
N LEU A 170 -4.82 13.72 9.93
CA LEU A 170 -3.45 14.02 10.34
C LEU A 170 -2.98 12.94 11.33
N PRO A 171 -1.68 12.56 11.33
CA PRO A 171 -0.54 13.33 10.86
C PRO A 171 0.18 12.69 9.64
N ILE A 172 -0.44 12.71 8.46
CA ILE A 172 0.26 12.33 7.21
C ILE A 172 1.12 13.52 6.74
N PRO A 173 2.43 13.35 6.47
CA PRO A 173 3.24 14.38 5.83
C PRO A 173 2.61 14.78 4.49
N ALA A 174 2.25 16.05 4.35
CA ALA A 174 1.53 16.53 3.18
C ALA A 174 2.05 17.88 2.70
N VAL A 175 2.15 18.01 1.38
CA VAL A 175 2.54 19.23 0.69
C VAL A 175 1.41 20.25 0.77
N ASP A 176 1.77 21.49 1.06
CA ASP A 176 0.86 22.62 0.94
C ASP A 176 0.66 22.93 -0.56
N GLU A 177 -0.52 22.63 -1.08
CA GLU A 177 -0.85 22.78 -2.50
C GLU A 177 -0.74 24.23 -2.98
N THR A 178 -0.83 25.21 -2.09
CA THR A 178 -0.67 26.64 -2.44
C THR A 178 0.77 27.00 -2.81
N LYS A 179 1.74 26.17 -2.40
CA LYS A 179 3.17 26.34 -2.71
C LYS A 179 3.58 25.64 -4.01
N LEU A 180 2.70 24.84 -4.60
CA LEU A 180 2.99 24.14 -5.85
C LEU A 180 3.03 25.11 -7.04
N PRO A 181 3.89 24.86 -8.04
CA PRO A 181 3.85 25.60 -9.29
C PRO A 181 2.49 25.49 -9.99
N LYS A 182 2.07 26.58 -10.65
CA LYS A 182 0.84 26.57 -11.46
C LYS A 182 1.02 25.72 -12.72
N VAL A 183 0.10 24.80 -12.93
CA VAL A 183 0.04 23.89 -14.09
C VAL A 183 -1.40 23.71 -14.55
N ASP A 184 -1.60 23.21 -15.77
CA ASP A 184 -2.93 22.95 -16.33
C ASP A 184 -3.53 21.64 -15.81
N TYR A 185 -2.67 20.68 -15.46
CA TYR A 185 -3.06 19.40 -14.86
C TYR A 185 -2.02 18.93 -13.83
N LEU A 186 -2.49 18.54 -12.65
CA LEU A 186 -1.66 17.97 -11.59
C LEU A 186 -2.02 16.49 -11.42
N ALA A 187 -1.13 15.63 -11.91
CA ALA A 187 -1.24 14.17 -11.87
C ALA A 187 -0.68 13.65 -10.54
N LEU A 188 -1.56 13.31 -9.61
CA LEU A 188 -1.22 12.81 -8.28
C LEU A 188 -1.47 11.30 -8.17
N ALA A 189 -0.63 10.64 -7.38
CA ALA A 189 -0.80 9.30 -6.86
C ALA A 189 -0.39 9.32 -5.37
N HIS A 190 -0.32 8.17 -4.69
CA HIS A 190 -0.01 7.97 -3.27
C HIS A 190 -1.22 7.90 -2.34
N LEU A 191 -2.17 8.83 -2.44
CA LEU A 191 -3.42 8.74 -1.69
C LEU A 191 -4.40 7.87 -2.47
N HIS A 192 -4.69 6.66 -1.97
CA HIS A 192 -5.64 5.71 -2.57
C HIS A 192 -7.10 6.15 -2.29
N ILE A 193 -7.46 7.33 -2.79
CA ILE A 193 -8.74 8.00 -2.54
C ILE A 193 -9.37 8.48 -3.84
N ASP A 194 -10.68 8.73 -3.80
CA ASP A 194 -11.35 9.46 -4.88
C ASP A 194 -11.20 10.97 -4.68
N TYR A 195 -10.31 11.59 -5.47
CA TYR A 195 -10.08 13.03 -5.42
C TYR A 195 -9.82 13.59 -6.82
N ASN A 196 -10.67 14.53 -7.23
CA ASN A 196 -10.52 15.33 -8.44
C ASN A 196 -11.06 16.74 -8.16
N LYS A 197 -10.16 17.72 -8.04
CA LYS A 197 -10.53 19.11 -7.77
C LYS A 197 -9.64 20.05 -8.57
N ASP A 198 -10.24 20.89 -9.40
CA ASP A 198 -9.56 21.86 -10.27
C ASP A 198 -8.39 21.24 -11.06
N ASN A 199 -8.61 20.09 -11.72
CA ASN A 199 -7.59 19.33 -12.46
C ASN A 199 -6.41 18.83 -11.62
N ARG A 200 -6.55 18.79 -10.29
CA ARG A 200 -5.69 18.03 -9.37
C ARG A 200 -6.36 16.70 -9.10
N VAL A 201 -5.74 15.62 -9.54
CA VAL A 201 -6.40 14.31 -9.58
C VAL A 201 -5.52 13.29 -8.91
N TYR A 202 -6.04 12.57 -7.92
CA TYR A 202 -5.46 11.29 -7.49
C TYR A 202 -6.04 10.19 -8.37
N CYS A 203 -5.19 9.46 -9.08
CA CYS A 203 -5.65 8.41 -9.98
C CYS A 203 -6.30 7.23 -9.24
N GLY A 204 -5.86 7.01 -7.99
CA GLY A 204 -6.13 5.80 -7.24
C GLY A 204 -5.40 4.59 -7.81
N PRO A 205 -5.44 3.44 -7.12
CA PRO A 205 -4.77 2.24 -7.58
C PRO A 205 -5.53 1.58 -8.72
N THR A 206 -4.81 0.98 -9.66
CA THR A 206 -5.44 0.17 -10.73
C THR A 206 -6.09 -1.09 -10.18
N PHE A 207 -5.66 -1.56 -9.02
CA PHE A 207 -6.33 -2.55 -8.19
C PHE A 207 -5.90 -2.33 -6.72
N PRO A 208 -6.81 -2.38 -5.73
CA PRO A 208 -6.47 -2.18 -4.32
C PRO A 208 -5.28 -3.05 -3.87
N ASN A 209 -4.36 -2.50 -3.08
CA ASN A 209 -3.08 -3.15 -2.79
C ASN A 209 -3.05 -3.94 -1.46
N ASN A 210 -4.08 -3.81 -0.62
CA ASN A 210 -4.23 -4.60 0.61
C ASN A 210 -5.71 -4.88 0.91
N SER A 211 -5.97 -5.68 1.95
CA SER A 211 -7.32 -6.08 2.33
C SER A 211 -8.20 -4.92 2.77
N GLU A 212 -7.67 -3.96 3.53
CA GLU A 212 -8.44 -2.80 3.96
C GLU A 212 -8.89 -1.95 2.76
N GLU A 213 -7.98 -1.62 1.86
CA GLU A 213 -8.30 -0.88 0.63
C GLU A 213 -9.27 -1.63 -0.27
N LEU A 214 -9.11 -2.96 -0.37
CA LEU A 214 -10.00 -3.78 -1.18
C LEU A 214 -11.44 -3.70 -0.67
N GLU A 215 -11.62 -3.70 0.65
CA GLU A 215 -12.94 -3.51 1.27
C GLU A 215 -13.52 -2.11 1.03
N GLU A 216 -12.70 -1.07 1.16
CA GLU A 216 -13.14 0.32 1.05
C GLU A 216 -13.42 0.74 -0.39
N LEU A 217 -12.49 0.44 -1.31
CA LEU A 217 -12.55 0.88 -2.70
C LEU A 217 -13.40 -0.05 -3.56
N GLN A 218 -13.35 -1.35 -3.29
CA GLN A 218 -14.03 -2.44 -4.02
C GLN A 218 -13.72 -2.59 -5.53
N LYS A 219 -12.98 -1.64 -6.10
CA LYS A 219 -12.62 -1.56 -7.51
C LYS A 219 -11.34 -0.75 -7.65
N GLY A 220 -10.63 -0.96 -8.74
CA GLY A 220 -9.54 -0.08 -9.14
C GLY A 220 -10.01 1.05 -10.04
N SER A 221 -9.11 1.96 -10.38
CA SER A 221 -9.39 3.00 -11.35
C SER A 221 -8.14 3.56 -12.04
N PHE A 222 -8.39 4.31 -13.10
CA PHE A 222 -7.45 5.26 -13.68
C PHE A 222 -8.24 6.41 -14.31
N TYR A 223 -7.56 7.43 -14.82
CA TYR A 223 -8.22 8.55 -15.49
C TYR A 223 -7.84 8.66 -16.95
N ILE A 224 -8.79 9.11 -17.77
CA ILE A 224 -8.54 9.61 -19.12
C ILE A 224 -8.79 11.11 -19.11
N VAL A 225 -7.82 11.86 -19.60
CA VAL A 225 -7.81 13.32 -19.57
C VAL A 225 -7.71 13.85 -20.99
N ASP A 226 -8.60 14.76 -21.36
CA ASP A 226 -8.51 15.58 -22.55
C ASP A 226 -7.93 16.95 -22.18
N THR A 227 -6.93 17.41 -22.91
CA THR A 227 -6.36 18.76 -22.77
C THR A 227 -7.37 19.88 -22.98
N SER A 228 -8.56 19.59 -23.53
CA SER A 228 -9.69 20.53 -23.57
C SER A 228 -10.35 20.77 -22.20
N GLY A 229 -9.93 20.06 -21.15
CA GLY A 229 -10.43 20.19 -19.77
C GLY A 229 -11.35 19.06 -19.31
N LYS A 230 -11.53 18.00 -20.10
CA LYS A 230 -12.38 16.87 -19.70
C LYS A 230 -11.57 15.83 -18.94
N VAL A 231 -11.97 15.51 -17.70
CA VAL A 231 -11.33 14.50 -16.85
C VAL A 231 -12.34 13.41 -16.53
N GLU A 232 -12.12 12.19 -17.03
CA GLU A 232 -13.02 11.05 -16.84
C GLU A 232 -12.34 9.94 -16.04
N LYS A 233 -12.97 9.50 -14.95
CA LYS A 233 -12.57 8.30 -14.23
C LYS A 233 -13.02 7.06 -15.00
N ARG A 234 -12.13 6.07 -15.12
CA ARG A 234 -12.42 4.74 -15.64
C ARG A 234 -12.25 3.75 -14.49
N GLU A 235 -13.35 3.12 -14.10
CA GLU A 235 -13.37 2.15 -13.01
C GLU A 235 -13.08 0.75 -13.56
N ILE A 236 -12.35 -0.04 -12.78
CA ILE A 236 -11.98 -1.41 -13.10
C ILE A 236 -12.52 -2.31 -12.00
N LYS A 237 -13.68 -2.94 -12.27
CA LYS A 237 -14.30 -3.91 -11.37
C LYS A 237 -14.12 -5.31 -11.96
N LEU A 238 -13.31 -6.14 -11.30
CA LEU A 238 -12.98 -7.49 -11.76
C LEU A 238 -13.85 -8.58 -11.13
N LYS A 239 -14.12 -8.45 -9.83
CA LYS A 239 -14.89 -9.42 -9.04
C LYS A 239 -15.82 -8.68 -8.09
N GLU A 240 -16.90 -9.35 -7.69
CA GLU A 240 -17.70 -8.87 -6.57
C GLU A 240 -16.99 -9.18 -5.25
N ILE A 241 -17.15 -8.28 -4.29
CA ILE A 241 -16.59 -8.42 -2.94
C ILE A 241 -17.76 -8.58 -1.98
N SER A 242 -17.75 -9.65 -1.21
CA SER A 242 -18.72 -9.91 -0.15
C SER A 242 -18.01 -9.85 1.19
N LYS A 243 -18.40 -8.86 1.99
CA LYS A 243 -17.84 -8.59 3.29
C LYS A 243 -18.78 -9.12 4.38
N PHE A 244 -18.20 -9.82 5.34
CA PHE A 244 -18.90 -10.32 6.51
C PHE A 244 -18.14 -9.91 7.77
N GLU A 245 -18.83 -9.28 8.71
CA GLU A 245 -18.27 -8.90 10.01
C GLU A 245 -19.04 -9.64 11.11
N PHE A 246 -18.32 -10.28 12.01
CA PHE A 246 -18.89 -11.01 13.14
C PHE A 246 -18.26 -10.56 14.44
N GLU A 247 -19.11 -10.15 15.37
CA GLU A 247 -18.73 -9.97 16.76
C GLU A 247 -18.67 -11.34 17.43
N VAL A 248 -17.54 -11.70 18.02
CA VAL A 248 -17.33 -13.02 18.64
C VAL A 248 -17.12 -12.86 20.14
N ASN A 249 -18.16 -13.21 20.90
CA ASN A 249 -18.10 -13.28 22.37
C ASN A 249 -17.94 -14.71 22.88
N ASN A 250 -18.43 -15.71 22.13
CA ASN A 250 -18.26 -17.12 22.41
C ASN A 250 -17.51 -17.81 21.26
N ALA A 251 -16.25 -18.16 21.49
CA ALA A 251 -15.40 -18.77 20.47
C ALA A 251 -15.82 -20.20 20.10
N ILE A 252 -16.55 -20.90 20.97
CA ILE A 252 -16.95 -22.30 20.77
C ILE A 252 -18.05 -22.40 19.70
N SER A 253 -19.03 -21.49 19.71
CA SER A 253 -20.14 -21.49 18.73
C SER A 253 -19.85 -20.67 17.46
N ALA A 254 -18.84 -19.80 17.50
CA ALA A 254 -18.53 -18.87 16.42
C ALA A 254 -18.37 -19.55 15.04
N THR A 255 -17.71 -20.71 14.98
CA THR A 255 -17.48 -21.43 13.71
C THR A 255 -18.79 -21.77 13.00
N ASP A 256 -19.74 -22.37 13.73
CA ASP A 256 -21.03 -22.78 13.18
C ASP A 256 -21.89 -21.58 12.82
N GLU A 257 -21.91 -20.55 13.67
CA GLU A 257 -22.65 -19.31 13.43
C GLU A 257 -22.18 -18.60 12.15
N ILE A 258 -20.87 -18.52 11.95
CA ILE A 258 -20.28 -17.93 10.74
C ILE A 258 -20.68 -18.75 9.51
N ILE A 259 -20.58 -20.08 9.56
CA ILE A 259 -20.94 -20.95 8.43
C ILE A 259 -22.44 -20.85 8.11
N GLU A 260 -23.32 -20.86 9.11
CA GLU A 260 -24.76 -20.71 8.92
C GLU A 260 -25.14 -19.36 8.31
N GLU A 261 -24.44 -18.29 8.67
CA GLU A 261 -24.63 -17.01 8.01
C GLU A 261 -24.13 -17.05 6.57
N LEU A 262 -22.92 -17.57 6.31
CA LEU A 262 -22.35 -17.68 4.96
C LEU A 262 -23.23 -18.52 4.02
N LYS A 263 -23.96 -19.52 4.52
CA LYS A 263 -24.95 -20.33 3.75
C LYS A 263 -26.09 -19.50 3.15
N LYS A 264 -26.39 -18.33 3.71
CA LYS A 264 -27.48 -17.45 3.22
C LYS A 264 -27.09 -16.65 1.98
N HIS A 265 -25.81 -16.65 1.60
CA HIS A 265 -25.27 -15.80 0.55
C HIS A 265 -24.64 -16.61 -0.58
N ASN A 266 -24.69 -16.09 -1.81
CA ASN A 266 -23.95 -16.68 -2.93
C ASN A 266 -22.49 -16.21 -2.87
N LEU A 267 -21.57 -17.15 -2.66
CA LEU A 267 -20.12 -16.93 -2.55
C LEU A 267 -19.36 -17.22 -3.85
N GLU A 268 -20.00 -17.83 -4.84
CA GLU A 268 -19.36 -18.32 -6.07
C GLU A 268 -18.70 -17.17 -6.86
N ASP A 269 -17.45 -17.37 -7.24
CA ASP A 269 -16.64 -16.43 -8.01
C ASP A 269 -16.49 -15.02 -7.39
N LYS A 270 -16.60 -14.92 -6.06
CA LYS A 270 -16.43 -13.67 -5.31
C LYS A 270 -15.18 -13.66 -4.45
N ILE A 271 -14.72 -12.45 -4.13
CA ILE A 271 -13.74 -12.23 -3.07
C ILE A 271 -14.51 -12.12 -1.77
N ILE A 272 -14.29 -13.07 -0.87
CA ILE A 272 -14.95 -13.14 0.42
C ILE A 272 -14.02 -12.58 1.48
N ILE A 273 -14.49 -11.62 2.26
CA ILE A 273 -13.71 -10.98 3.32
C ILE A 273 -14.45 -11.15 4.64
N LEU A 274 -13.84 -11.91 5.55
CA LEU A 274 -14.37 -12.19 6.89
C LEU A 274 -13.57 -11.41 7.94
N ARG A 275 -14.24 -10.52 8.68
CA ARG A 275 -13.67 -9.84 9.84
C ARG A 275 -14.30 -10.35 11.13
N LEU A 276 -13.47 -10.87 12.02
CA LEU A 276 -13.87 -11.21 13.37
C LEU A 276 -13.37 -10.11 14.32
N PHE A 277 -14.25 -9.63 15.18
CA PHE A 277 -13.95 -8.63 16.19
C PHE A 277 -14.71 -8.91 17.49
N GLY A 278 -14.34 -8.26 18.59
CA GLY A 278 -15.01 -8.43 19.89
C GLY A 278 -14.13 -9.05 20.95
N ASN A 279 -14.70 -9.30 22.13
CA ASN A 279 -14.01 -9.86 23.28
C ASN A 279 -14.50 -11.28 23.54
N ILE A 280 -13.61 -12.26 23.43
CA ILE A 280 -13.92 -13.66 23.72
C ILE A 280 -14.06 -13.80 25.24
N GLU A 281 -15.30 -13.93 25.70
CA GLU A 281 -15.68 -14.19 27.09
C GLU A 281 -15.72 -15.70 27.37
N VAL A 282 -16.06 -16.50 26.36
CA VAL A 282 -16.21 -17.95 26.47
C VAL A 282 -15.34 -18.66 25.43
N GLY A 283 -14.44 -19.53 25.91
CA GLY A 283 -13.50 -20.28 25.08
C GLY A 283 -12.20 -19.53 24.80
N LYS A 284 -11.43 -20.03 23.84
CA LYS A 284 -10.16 -19.44 23.39
C LYS A 284 -10.22 -19.16 21.90
N SER A 285 -9.40 -18.24 21.40
CA SER A 285 -9.30 -17.93 19.97
C SER A 285 -9.03 -19.19 19.09
N SER A 286 -8.32 -20.19 19.62
CA SER A 286 -8.09 -21.49 18.95
C SER A 286 -9.33 -22.37 18.76
N ASP A 287 -10.43 -22.05 19.44
CA ASP A 287 -11.70 -22.78 19.31
C ASP A 287 -12.45 -22.37 18.03
N ILE A 288 -12.17 -21.18 17.51
CA ILE A 288 -12.67 -20.73 16.20
C ILE A 288 -11.91 -21.50 15.11
N LYS A 289 -12.57 -22.47 14.46
CA LYS A 289 -11.97 -23.31 13.43
C LYS A 289 -11.95 -22.61 12.08
N LEU A 290 -11.07 -21.62 11.94
CA LEU A 290 -10.88 -20.84 10.70
C LEU A 290 -10.59 -21.71 9.47
N ASN A 291 -10.00 -22.89 9.65
CA ASN A 291 -9.74 -23.83 8.56
C ASN A 291 -11.03 -24.48 8.04
N GLU A 292 -12.01 -24.73 8.91
CA GLU A 292 -13.32 -25.27 8.52
C GLU A 292 -14.13 -24.23 7.75
N ILE A 293 -14.11 -22.98 8.22
CA ILE A 293 -14.72 -21.85 7.51
C ILE A 293 -14.07 -21.68 6.13
N GLU A 294 -12.74 -21.69 6.06
CA GLU A 294 -12.01 -21.58 4.79
C GLU A 294 -12.33 -22.74 3.84
N ARG A 295 -12.46 -23.96 4.36
CA ARG A 295 -12.85 -25.13 3.56
C ARG A 295 -14.26 -24.95 3.00
N TYR A 296 -15.21 -24.54 3.84
CA TYR A 296 -16.59 -24.29 3.41
C TYR A 296 -16.64 -23.24 2.29
N VAL A 297 -15.96 -22.10 2.48
CA VAL A 297 -15.91 -21.02 1.47
C VAL A 297 -15.30 -21.51 0.14
N LYS A 298 -14.25 -22.35 0.20
CA LYS A 298 -13.66 -22.98 -1.00
C LYS A 298 -14.61 -23.96 -1.67
N GLU A 299 -15.36 -24.77 -0.91
CA GLU A 299 -16.37 -25.70 -1.43
C GLU A 299 -17.53 -24.97 -2.14
N GLN A 300 -17.79 -23.70 -1.77
CA GLN A 300 -18.75 -22.83 -2.47
C GLN A 300 -18.14 -22.13 -3.71
N ASN A 301 -16.96 -22.53 -4.17
CA ASN A 301 -16.25 -21.94 -5.32
C ASN A 301 -16.01 -20.42 -5.21
N ALA A 302 -15.78 -19.91 -3.99
CA ALA A 302 -15.31 -18.54 -3.84
C ALA A 302 -13.95 -18.35 -4.53
N TYR A 303 -13.77 -17.19 -5.16
CA TYR A 303 -12.53 -16.89 -5.90
C TYR A 303 -11.35 -16.72 -4.92
N VAL A 304 -11.55 -15.97 -3.85
CA VAL A 304 -10.55 -15.75 -2.78
C VAL A 304 -11.26 -15.63 -1.44
N PHE A 305 -10.63 -16.15 -0.38
CA PHE A 305 -11.05 -15.93 1.01
C PHE A 305 -9.98 -15.17 1.79
N LEU A 306 -10.33 -14.00 2.29
CA LEU A 306 -9.52 -13.18 3.20
C LEU A 306 -10.16 -13.20 4.58
N LYS A 307 -9.33 -13.29 5.62
CA LYS A 307 -9.77 -13.30 7.01
C LYS A 307 -8.91 -12.38 7.87
N SER A 308 -9.56 -11.65 8.78
CA SER A 308 -8.89 -10.82 9.77
C SER A 308 -9.45 -11.08 11.16
N THR A 309 -8.54 -11.31 12.10
CA THR A 309 -8.83 -11.53 13.53
C THR A 309 -8.10 -10.54 14.42
N SER A 310 -7.54 -9.47 13.85
CA SER A 310 -6.68 -8.51 14.57
C SER A 310 -7.43 -7.68 15.62
N LYS A 311 -8.77 -7.68 15.58
CA LYS A 311 -9.66 -7.01 16.54
C LYS A 311 -10.39 -7.98 17.47
N LEU A 312 -9.93 -9.24 17.56
CA LEU A 312 -10.38 -10.17 18.58
C LEU A 312 -9.45 -10.08 19.79
N PHE A 313 -10.05 -9.87 20.94
CA PHE A 313 -9.36 -9.86 22.22
C PHE A 313 -9.87 -11.04 23.05
N VAL A 314 -9.01 -11.63 23.86
CA VAL A 314 -9.45 -12.62 24.85
C VAL A 314 -9.58 -11.86 26.15
N THR A 315 -10.75 -11.95 26.77
CA THR A 315 -10.92 -11.43 28.13
C THR A 315 -10.11 -12.34 29.04
N GLU A 316 -8.90 -11.93 29.40
CA GLU A 316 -8.21 -12.56 30.52
C GLU A 316 -9.08 -12.30 31.74
N SER A 317 -9.61 -13.38 32.33
CA SER A 317 -10.25 -13.30 33.65
C SER A 317 -9.27 -12.60 34.58
N ASP A 318 -9.69 -11.45 35.14
CA ASP A 318 -8.96 -10.74 36.18
C ASP A 318 -8.42 -11.79 37.16
N ILE A 319 -7.10 -11.98 37.17
CA ILE A 319 -6.48 -12.62 38.31
C ILE A 319 -6.59 -11.55 39.39
N ASP A 320 -7.61 -11.67 40.24
CA ASP A 320 -7.64 -10.97 41.53
C ASP A 320 -6.39 -11.45 42.31
N ILE A 321 -5.27 -10.79 42.07
CA ILE A 321 -4.09 -10.87 42.92
C ILE A 321 -4.40 -9.91 44.06
N GLU A 322 -4.79 -10.43 45.23
CA GLU A 322 -4.73 -9.67 46.47
C GLU A 322 -3.26 -9.28 46.68
N VAL A 323 -2.93 -8.02 46.34
CA VAL A 323 -1.56 -7.51 46.37
C VAL A 323 -1.12 -7.27 47.81
N GLU A 324 -0.34 -8.19 48.39
CA GLU A 324 0.68 -7.82 49.37
C GLU A 324 1.93 -7.36 48.61
N SER A 325 2.19 -6.05 48.69
CA SER A 325 3.26 -5.38 47.96
C SER A 325 4.65 -5.87 48.41
N GLN A 326 5.37 -6.55 47.51
CA GLN A 326 6.76 -6.19 47.15
C GLN A 326 7.28 -6.88 45.87
N ASP A 327 6.67 -7.98 45.39
CA ASP A 327 7.22 -8.77 44.28
C ASP A 327 6.18 -9.20 43.21
N ILE A 328 5.35 -8.25 42.74
CA ILE A 328 4.29 -8.53 41.74
C ILE A 328 4.86 -9.16 40.46
N GLU A 329 6.02 -8.70 40.00
CA GLU A 329 6.66 -9.22 38.78
C GLU A 329 7.10 -10.67 38.95
N GLU A 330 7.75 -11.00 40.07
CA GLU A 330 8.18 -12.38 40.34
C GLU A 330 6.98 -13.32 40.54
N GLU A 331 5.91 -12.84 41.17
CA GLU A 331 4.70 -13.61 41.39
C GLU A 331 3.95 -13.90 40.08
N ILE A 332 3.86 -12.91 39.17
CA ILE A 332 3.29 -13.10 37.83
C ILE A 332 4.12 -14.10 37.03
N ILE A 333 5.45 -13.97 37.03
CA ILE A 333 6.35 -14.86 36.30
C ILE A 333 6.22 -16.28 36.83
N ARG A 334 6.25 -16.45 38.16
CA ARG A 334 6.09 -17.75 38.81
C ARG A 334 4.74 -18.39 38.48
N ASN A 335 3.64 -17.64 38.57
CA ASN A 335 2.31 -18.13 38.23
C ASN A 335 2.20 -18.54 36.75
N PHE A 336 2.87 -17.81 35.85
CA PHE A 336 2.95 -18.17 34.43
C PHE A 336 3.75 -19.45 34.22
N GLU A 337 4.91 -19.59 34.87
CA GLU A 337 5.78 -20.78 34.78
C GLU A 337 5.09 -22.04 35.32
N GLU A 338 4.38 -21.92 36.44
CA GLU A 338 3.61 -23.03 37.04
C GLU A 338 2.45 -23.47 36.14
N LYS A 339 1.77 -22.54 35.48
CA LYS A 339 0.65 -22.85 34.55
C LYS A 339 1.13 -23.34 33.17
N ASN A 340 2.34 -22.98 32.75
CA ASN A 340 2.86 -23.24 31.40
C ASN A 340 4.29 -23.82 31.44
N PRO A 341 4.49 -25.06 31.91
CA PRO A 341 5.82 -25.64 32.02
C PRO A 341 6.45 -25.85 30.63
N HIS A 342 7.44 -25.03 30.30
CA HIS A 342 8.14 -25.09 29.02
C HIS A 342 9.64 -24.80 29.17
N LYS A 343 10.45 -25.44 28.34
CA LYS A 343 11.93 -25.31 28.35
C LYS A 343 12.46 -23.90 28.06
N LEU A 344 11.61 -22.99 27.58
CA LEU A 344 11.97 -21.61 27.26
C LEU A 344 11.63 -20.63 28.40
N ASN A 345 11.00 -21.09 29.47
CA ASN A 345 10.65 -20.21 30.60
C ASN A 345 11.89 -19.63 31.28
N ASN A 346 13.02 -20.35 31.23
CA ASN A 346 14.32 -19.86 31.66
C ASN A 346 14.80 -18.59 30.93
N LEU A 347 14.20 -18.23 29.78
CA LEU A 347 14.52 -17.02 29.03
C LEU A 347 13.71 -15.80 29.46
N ILE A 348 12.66 -15.95 30.27
CA ILE A 348 11.75 -14.87 30.66
C ILE A 348 12.51 -13.76 31.40
N ASN A 349 13.18 -14.10 32.51
CA ASN A 349 13.93 -13.13 33.30
C ASN A 349 15.08 -12.46 32.49
N PRO A 350 15.93 -13.20 31.77
CA PRO A 350 16.97 -12.61 30.93
C PRO A 350 16.46 -11.66 29.83
N LEU A 351 15.33 -11.99 29.19
CA LEU A 351 14.74 -11.13 28.17
C LEU A 351 14.12 -9.87 28.77
N MET A 352 13.41 -9.99 29.89
CA MET A 352 12.85 -8.85 30.62
C MET A 352 13.95 -7.87 31.03
N SER A 353 15.06 -8.36 31.61
CA SER A 353 16.22 -7.53 31.94
C SER A 353 16.83 -6.84 30.71
N SER A 354 16.83 -7.50 29.55
CA SER A 354 17.31 -6.90 28.30
C SER A 354 16.39 -5.79 27.79
N LEU A 355 15.08 -5.93 28.00
CA LEU A 355 14.07 -4.94 27.59
C LEU A 355 14.01 -3.72 28.51
N GLN A 356 14.50 -3.83 29.75
CA GLN A 356 14.64 -2.70 30.68
C GLN A 356 15.83 -1.79 30.35
N ILE A 357 16.61 -2.10 29.31
CA ILE A 357 17.73 -1.26 28.89
C ILE A 357 17.20 0.08 28.38
N GLU A 358 17.57 1.15 29.09
CA GLU A 358 17.20 2.50 28.71
C GLU A 358 18.12 3.07 27.61
N LYS A 359 17.54 3.99 26.84
CA LYS A 359 18.24 4.77 25.82
C LYS A 359 19.17 5.77 26.50
N LYS A 360 20.45 5.78 26.12
CA LYS A 360 21.43 6.69 26.70
C LYS A 360 21.24 8.12 26.18
N GLU A 361 21.61 9.10 27.00
CA GLU A 361 21.57 10.51 26.63
C GLU A 361 22.49 10.76 25.41
N GLY A 362 21.92 11.32 24.34
CA GLY A 362 22.63 11.54 23.07
C GLY A 362 22.70 10.33 22.11
N GLU A 363 22.14 9.18 22.48
CA GLU A 363 22.08 7.99 21.61
C GLU A 363 21.01 8.18 20.51
N ILE A 364 21.36 7.87 19.26
CA ILE A 364 20.38 7.92 18.14
C ILE A 364 19.54 6.64 18.18
N SER A 365 18.24 6.72 17.86
CA SER A 365 17.29 5.60 18.03
C SER A 365 17.74 4.30 17.35
N ARG A 366 18.34 4.38 16.16
CA ARG A 366 18.91 3.21 15.49
C ARG A 366 20.01 2.50 16.30
N ILE A 367 20.88 3.27 16.95
CA ILE A 367 21.99 2.73 17.76
C ILE A 367 21.44 2.08 19.03
N PHE A 368 20.40 2.69 19.61
CA PHE A 368 19.68 2.11 20.75
C PHE A 368 18.99 0.79 20.38
N GLU A 369 18.27 0.76 19.25
CA GLU A 369 17.64 -0.45 18.73
C GLU A 369 18.66 -1.55 18.43
N ASP A 370 19.75 -1.22 17.71
CA ASP A 370 20.82 -2.18 17.40
C ASP A 370 21.44 -2.77 18.68
N ARG A 371 21.64 -1.95 19.72
CA ARG A 371 22.14 -2.38 21.04
C ARG A 371 21.14 -3.29 21.75
N LEU A 372 19.87 -2.91 21.80
CA LEU A 372 18.79 -3.69 22.40
C LEU A 372 18.67 -5.06 21.73
N PHE A 373 18.65 -5.10 20.39
CA PHE A 373 18.59 -6.34 19.62
C PHE A 373 19.83 -7.22 19.81
N THR A 374 21.01 -6.61 19.98
CA THR A 374 22.24 -7.36 20.24
C THR A 374 22.22 -8.06 21.59
N GLU A 375 21.70 -7.42 22.63
CA GLU A 375 21.55 -8.04 23.95
C GLU A 375 20.49 -9.15 23.95
N MET A 376 19.34 -8.93 23.31
CA MET A 376 18.32 -9.98 23.17
C MET A 376 18.81 -11.21 22.40
N LYS A 377 19.65 -11.02 21.37
CA LYS A 377 20.26 -12.13 20.61
C LYS A 377 21.17 -13.00 21.47
N LYS A 378 21.98 -12.38 22.35
CA LYS A 378 22.82 -13.11 23.31
C LYS A 378 22.00 -13.96 24.27
N VAL A 379 20.81 -13.48 24.66
CA VAL A 379 19.90 -14.22 25.55
C VAL A 379 19.30 -15.45 24.86
N ILE A 380 19.03 -15.39 23.56
CA ILE A 380 18.37 -16.45 22.79
C ILE A 380 19.39 -17.39 22.10
N ASP A 381 20.70 -17.23 22.36
CA ASP A 381 21.79 -17.95 21.68
C ASP A 381 21.70 -17.87 20.13
N LEU A 382 21.41 -16.67 19.60
CA LEU A 382 21.25 -16.38 18.16
C LEU A 382 22.28 -15.41 17.58
#